data_AF-A0A7J3NN54-F1
#
_entry.id   AF-A0A7J3NN54-F1
#
_cell.length_a   1.000
_cell.length_b   1.000
_cell.length_c   1.000
_cell.angle_alpha   90.00
_cell.angle_beta   90.00
_cell.angle_gamma   90.00
#
_symmetry.space_group_name_H-M   'P 1'
#
loop_
_entity.id
_entity.type
_entity.pdbx_description
1 polymer ?
#
loop_
_entity_poly.entity_id
_entity_poly.type
_entity_poly.pdbx_seq_one_letter_code
_entity_poly.pdbx_strand_id
1 'polypeptide(L)'
;MINDLVWLKEELRGFFNWFVKYIRGVVYAIRSAGLEDLWTNEFDLSSFYKRASILFRELAVFVEDYIRAVSKFLALFYELALIAGVSDIQEALFGEALFGDMHSSVDEGFLMYHVRSTVDLFLPPLDEYFSEAIKKLKVLVKAQRLLKSEKIRRFKEEVYLQATEWVRARWILLDAYVKASGGVLKLEDFMRVIQELRSLAGGAFARLSAISKLDASKYLVMSPELIVEEVRGLAEKMAVIFENEEKIYFALLDVLRYVMMALWGDERKEDLVSVVRGEVNVDSLVPEEVNFDKLLFAVNMARLELEQVRETLNESERILPSFSTMVELLESEELKKAYEYYVQMMHLREEYWPKIYDALLSLQGETAKIIKKNS
;
A
#
# COMPACT_ATOMS: atom_id res chain seq x y z
N MET A 1 -50.52 2.99 21.93
CA MET A 1 -49.61 4.02 22.46
C MET A 1 -48.69 3.48 23.55
N ILE A 2 -49.16 3.06 24.74
CA ILE A 2 -48.28 2.55 25.82
C ILE A 2 -47.51 1.28 25.38
N ASN A 3 -48.19 0.31 24.75
CA ASN A 3 -47.53 -0.91 24.28
C ASN A 3 -46.55 -0.68 23.11
N ASP A 4 -46.84 0.25 22.21
CA ASP A 4 -45.95 0.58 21.08
C ASP A 4 -44.64 1.25 21.56
N LEU A 5 -44.74 2.06 22.63
CA LEU A 5 -43.59 2.77 23.21
C LEU A 5 -42.71 1.84 24.05
N VAL A 6 -43.30 0.86 24.75
CA VAL A 6 -42.56 -0.18 25.47
C VAL A 6 -41.75 -1.04 24.50
N TRP A 7 -42.38 -1.51 23.43
CA TRP A 7 -41.70 -2.32 22.40
C TRP A 7 -40.55 -1.56 21.73
N LEU A 8 -40.75 -0.28 21.37
CA LEU A 8 -39.70 0.54 20.75
C LEU A 8 -38.48 0.67 21.67
N LYS A 9 -38.71 0.84 22.98
CA LYS A 9 -37.62 0.91 23.96
C LYS A 9 -36.83 -0.39 24.04
N GLU A 10 -37.49 -1.55 23.93
CA GLU A 10 -36.83 -2.86 23.89
C GLU A 10 -35.97 -3.04 22.63
N GLU A 11 -36.42 -2.55 21.49
CA GLU A 11 -35.69 -2.68 20.21
C GLU A 11 -34.54 -1.69 20.08
N LEU A 12 -34.71 -0.46 20.58
CA LEU A 12 -33.61 0.49 20.72
C LEU A 12 -32.53 -0.09 21.64
N ARG A 13 -32.93 -0.68 22.77
CA ARG A 13 -32.02 -1.40 23.67
C ARG A 13 -31.33 -2.56 22.97
N GLY A 14 -32.06 -3.34 22.17
CA GLY A 14 -31.51 -4.43 21.35
C GLY A 14 -30.43 -3.95 20.39
N PHE A 15 -30.73 -2.91 19.61
CA PHE A 15 -29.79 -2.27 18.70
C PHE A 15 -28.52 -1.81 19.42
N PHE A 16 -28.66 -0.99 20.47
CA PHE A 16 -27.51 -0.48 21.20
C PHE A 16 -26.68 -1.59 21.84
N ASN A 17 -27.32 -2.63 22.38
CA ASN A 17 -26.59 -3.77 22.94
C ASN A 17 -25.73 -4.48 21.89
N TRP A 18 -26.26 -4.73 20.70
CA TRP A 18 -25.48 -5.36 19.63
C TRP A 18 -24.40 -4.45 19.08
N PHE A 19 -24.73 -3.18 18.86
CA PHE A 19 -23.79 -2.20 18.33
C PHE A 19 -22.64 -1.94 19.30
N VAL A 20 -22.92 -1.74 20.59
CA VAL A 20 -21.89 -1.56 21.62
C VAL A 20 -21.04 -2.82 21.78
N LYS A 21 -21.63 -4.02 21.73
CA LYS A 21 -20.85 -5.27 21.74
C LYS A 21 -19.91 -5.36 20.55
N TYR A 22 -20.39 -5.04 19.35
CA TYR A 22 -19.56 -4.98 18.16
C TYR A 22 -18.41 -4.00 18.32
N ILE A 23 -18.68 -2.74 18.68
CA ILE A 23 -17.64 -1.72 18.88
C ILE A 23 -16.64 -2.14 19.97
N ARG A 24 -17.10 -2.73 21.08
CA ARG A 24 -16.19 -3.27 22.10
C ARG A 24 -15.33 -4.43 21.58
N GLY A 25 -15.89 -5.28 20.72
CA GLY A 25 -15.15 -6.31 19.99
C GLY A 25 -14.06 -5.68 19.12
N VAL A 26 -14.38 -4.64 18.37
CA VAL A 26 -13.42 -3.86 17.56
C VAL A 26 -12.30 -3.29 18.45
N VAL A 27 -12.66 -2.67 19.56
CA VAL A 27 -11.69 -2.11 20.53
C VAL A 27 -10.81 -3.21 21.12
N TYR A 28 -11.39 -4.36 21.47
CA TYR A 28 -10.62 -5.50 21.94
C TYR A 28 -9.67 -6.03 20.87
N ALA A 29 -10.10 -6.10 19.61
CA ALA A 29 -9.26 -6.52 18.49
C ALA A 29 -8.05 -5.59 18.33
N ILE A 30 -8.27 -4.26 18.36
CA ILE A 30 -7.21 -3.24 18.38
C ILE A 30 -6.21 -3.49 19.52
N ARG A 31 -6.73 -3.74 20.73
CA ARG A 31 -5.91 -4.01 21.91
C ARG A 31 -5.08 -5.28 21.78
N SER A 32 -5.72 -6.36 21.35
CA SER A 32 -5.09 -7.67 21.18
C SER A 32 -3.99 -7.67 20.11
N ALA A 33 -4.16 -6.85 19.07
CA ALA A 33 -3.14 -6.61 18.05
C ALA A 33 -1.98 -5.72 18.55
N GLY A 34 -2.02 -5.24 19.79
CA GLY A 34 -1.00 -4.34 20.34
C GLY A 34 -0.96 -2.98 19.64
N LEU A 35 -2.12 -2.51 19.15
CA LEU A 35 -2.31 -1.20 18.53
C LEU A 35 -2.80 -0.16 19.56
N GLU A 36 -2.59 -0.41 20.86
CA GLU A 36 -3.14 0.36 21.99
C GLU A 36 -2.62 1.80 22.07
N ASP A 37 -1.35 2.01 21.69
CA ASP A 37 -0.73 3.34 21.63
C ASP A 37 -1.44 4.27 20.63
N LEU A 38 -2.23 3.71 19.69
CA LEU A 38 -2.99 4.48 18.71
C LEU A 38 -4.39 4.90 19.20
N TRP A 39 -4.84 4.42 20.37
CA TRP A 39 -6.22 4.59 20.85
C TRP A 39 -6.35 5.56 22.03
N THR A 40 -5.28 5.79 22.79
CA THR A 40 -5.29 6.69 23.97
C THR A 40 -5.40 8.17 23.59
N ASN A 41 -5.07 8.53 22.35
CA ASN A 41 -5.43 9.80 21.73
C ASN A 41 -6.54 9.51 20.71
N GLU A 42 -7.68 10.20 20.81
CA GLU A 42 -8.82 10.14 19.86
C GLU A 42 -8.45 10.49 18.39
N PHE A 43 -7.16 10.66 18.08
CA PHE A 43 -6.61 11.13 16.82
C PHE A 43 -5.59 10.20 16.13
N ASP A 44 -5.17 9.06 16.71
CA ASP A 44 -3.95 8.38 16.20
C ASP A 44 -4.20 7.12 15.33
N LEU A 45 -5.32 6.40 15.48
CA LEU A 45 -5.63 5.23 14.64
C LEU A 45 -5.89 5.61 13.16
N SER A 46 -6.74 6.62 12.93
CA SER A 46 -6.95 7.23 11.60
C SER A 46 -5.63 7.79 11.05
N SER A 47 -4.79 8.40 11.91
CA SER A 47 -3.47 8.90 11.52
C SER A 47 -2.53 7.78 11.06
N PHE A 48 -2.54 6.61 11.69
CA PHE A 48 -1.76 5.47 11.22
C PHE A 48 -2.26 4.95 9.86
N TYR A 49 -3.55 4.67 9.70
CA TYR A 49 -4.08 4.14 8.44
C TYR A 49 -3.90 5.12 7.28
N LYS A 50 -4.12 6.41 7.52
CA LYS A 50 -3.85 7.46 6.54
C LYS A 50 -2.37 7.52 6.16
N ARG A 51 -1.46 7.49 7.15
CA ARG A 51 -0.01 7.45 6.90
C ARG A 51 0.41 6.19 6.14
N ALA A 52 -0.14 5.04 6.48
CA ALA A 52 0.13 3.77 5.81
C ALA A 52 -0.39 3.78 4.37
N SER A 53 -1.62 4.23 4.13
CA SER A 53 -2.20 4.35 2.78
C SER A 53 -1.36 5.26 1.89
N ILE A 54 -1.00 6.45 2.39
CA ILE A 54 -0.10 7.38 1.67
C ILE A 54 1.25 6.72 1.41
N LEU A 55 1.84 6.06 2.42
CA LEU A 55 3.12 5.39 2.29
C LEU A 55 3.10 4.32 1.19
N PHE A 56 2.07 3.47 1.14
CA PHE A 56 1.99 2.42 0.14
C PHE A 56 1.82 2.97 -1.28
N ARG A 57 1.11 4.09 -1.46
CA ARG A 57 1.08 4.81 -2.75
C ARG A 57 2.45 5.40 -3.12
N GLU A 58 3.13 6.03 -2.16
CA GLU A 58 4.49 6.54 -2.37
C GLU A 58 5.47 5.40 -2.72
N LEU A 59 5.33 4.23 -2.09
CA LEU A 59 6.12 3.04 -2.38
C LEU A 59 5.84 2.49 -3.77
N ALA A 60 4.58 2.46 -4.21
CA ALA A 60 4.20 2.04 -5.55
C ALA A 60 4.91 2.89 -6.62
N VAL A 61 4.86 4.22 -6.47
CA VAL A 61 5.54 5.16 -7.37
C VAL A 61 7.06 4.97 -7.31
N PHE A 62 7.63 4.85 -6.11
CA PHE A 62 9.06 4.63 -5.94
C PHE A 62 9.53 3.35 -6.64
N VAL A 63 8.82 2.24 -6.47
CA VAL A 63 9.16 0.96 -7.11
C VAL A 63 9.09 1.09 -8.63
N GLU A 64 8.07 1.74 -9.17
CA GLU A 64 7.96 1.99 -10.60
C GLU A 64 9.18 2.75 -11.16
N ASP A 65 9.56 3.85 -10.51
CA ASP A 65 10.71 4.65 -10.95
C ASP A 65 12.04 3.92 -10.79
N TYR A 66 12.21 3.19 -9.67
CA TYR A 66 13.41 2.41 -9.41
C TYR A 66 13.59 1.31 -10.46
N ILE A 67 12.53 0.54 -10.75
CA ILE A 67 12.59 -0.52 -11.74
C ILE A 67 12.82 0.09 -13.13
N ARG A 68 12.14 1.17 -13.49
CA ARG A 68 12.36 1.86 -14.78
C ARG A 68 13.81 2.33 -14.93
N ALA A 69 14.42 2.87 -13.88
CA ALA A 69 15.83 3.24 -13.87
C ALA A 69 16.74 2.02 -14.13
N VAL A 70 16.49 0.91 -13.44
CA VAL A 70 17.22 -0.35 -13.67
C VAL A 70 17.00 -0.87 -15.10
N SER A 71 15.78 -0.91 -15.62
CA SER A 71 15.47 -1.35 -16.99
C SER A 71 16.24 -0.53 -18.03
N LYS A 72 16.25 0.80 -17.88
CA LYS A 72 16.95 1.69 -18.83
C LYS A 72 18.46 1.52 -18.74
N PHE A 73 19.00 1.28 -17.56
CA PHE A 73 20.41 0.97 -17.39
C PHE A 73 20.78 -0.36 -18.07
N LEU A 74 19.97 -1.40 -17.88
CA LEU A 74 20.17 -2.70 -18.53
C LEU A 74 20.06 -2.61 -20.06
N ALA A 75 19.13 -1.80 -20.58
CA ALA A 75 18.99 -1.55 -22.01
C ALA A 75 20.23 -0.84 -22.60
N LEU A 76 20.75 0.18 -21.92
CA LEU A 76 22.00 0.83 -22.31
C LEU A 76 23.17 -0.16 -22.33
N PHE A 77 23.31 -0.96 -21.26
CA PHE A 77 24.34 -1.99 -21.19
C PHE A 77 24.22 -2.98 -22.36
N TYR A 78 23.00 -3.40 -22.69
CA TYR A 78 22.73 -4.30 -23.80
C TYR A 78 23.18 -3.72 -25.15
N GLU A 79 22.80 -2.49 -25.46
CA GLU A 79 23.20 -1.83 -26.71
C GLU A 79 24.73 -1.73 -26.84
N LEU A 80 25.41 -1.41 -25.74
CA LEU A 80 26.87 -1.37 -25.70
C LEU A 80 27.49 -2.76 -25.83
N ALA A 81 26.89 -3.79 -25.24
CA ALA A 81 27.35 -5.17 -25.38
C ALA A 81 27.16 -5.71 -26.82
N LEU A 82 26.06 -5.33 -27.49
CA LEU A 82 25.84 -5.64 -28.90
C LEU A 82 26.92 -5.03 -29.80
N ILE A 83 27.29 -3.76 -29.55
CA ILE A 83 28.40 -3.09 -30.26
C ILE A 83 29.70 -3.85 -30.06
N ALA A 84 29.91 -4.42 -28.88
CA ALA A 84 31.07 -5.26 -28.59
C ALA A 84 31.02 -6.62 -29.30
N GLY A 85 29.86 -7.06 -29.80
CA GLY A 85 29.66 -8.33 -30.51
C GLY A 85 28.98 -9.41 -29.69
N VAL A 86 28.39 -9.08 -28.54
CA VAL A 86 27.76 -10.06 -27.64
C VAL A 86 26.31 -10.33 -28.05
N SER A 87 26.01 -11.57 -28.44
CA SER A 87 24.67 -11.96 -28.91
C SER A 87 23.76 -12.54 -27.82
N ASP A 88 24.31 -13.05 -26.71
CA ASP A 88 23.56 -13.60 -25.58
C ASP A 88 23.69 -12.69 -24.34
N ILE A 89 22.58 -12.08 -23.92
CA ILE A 89 22.53 -11.11 -22.81
C ILE A 89 22.64 -11.81 -21.45
N GLN A 90 22.06 -13.00 -21.30
CA GLN A 90 22.16 -13.74 -20.04
C GLN A 90 23.59 -14.20 -19.82
N GLU A 91 24.26 -14.67 -20.88
CA GLU A 91 25.69 -14.97 -20.84
C GLU A 91 26.52 -13.69 -20.63
N ALA A 92 26.15 -12.57 -21.26
CA ALA A 92 26.82 -11.27 -21.07
C ALA A 92 26.79 -10.80 -19.62
N LEU A 93 25.67 -10.99 -18.92
CA LEU A 93 25.51 -10.56 -17.53
C LEU A 93 26.14 -11.58 -16.56
N PHE A 94 25.88 -12.87 -16.75
CA PHE A 94 26.13 -13.91 -15.74
C PHE A 94 27.13 -15.00 -16.14
N GLY A 95 27.51 -15.11 -17.42
CA GLY A 95 28.35 -16.20 -17.94
C GLY A 95 29.87 -15.95 -17.86
N GLU A 96 30.67 -17.02 -17.94
CA GLU A 96 32.14 -16.93 -17.91
C GLU A 96 32.76 -16.44 -19.23
N ALA A 97 31.97 -16.34 -20.31
CA ALA A 97 32.45 -15.90 -21.61
C ALA A 97 33.19 -14.56 -21.47
N LEU A 98 34.51 -14.65 -21.57
CA LEU A 98 35.38 -13.51 -21.61
C LEU A 98 34.99 -12.76 -22.89
N PHE A 99 34.73 -11.48 -22.73
CA PHE A 99 34.76 -10.52 -23.83
C PHE A 99 36.10 -10.52 -24.63
N GLY A 100 37.03 -11.42 -24.31
CA GLY A 100 38.36 -11.59 -24.87
C GLY A 100 38.44 -12.39 -26.18
N ASP A 101 37.37 -13.07 -26.60
CA ASP A 101 37.33 -13.72 -27.94
C ASP A 101 36.72 -12.80 -29.02
N MET A 102 36.42 -11.54 -28.69
CA MET A 102 35.79 -10.60 -29.63
C MET A 102 36.83 -10.00 -30.58
N HIS A 103 36.62 -10.31 -31.86
CA HIS A 103 37.56 -10.22 -32.95
C HIS A 103 38.30 -8.88 -33.10
N SER A 104 39.55 -8.99 -33.57
CA SER A 104 40.44 -7.93 -34.09
C SER A 104 39.92 -7.20 -35.35
N SER A 105 38.60 -7.19 -35.59
CA SER A 105 37.97 -6.72 -36.83
C SER A 105 36.98 -5.57 -36.65
N VAL A 106 36.76 -5.06 -35.43
CA VAL A 106 35.90 -3.90 -35.22
C VAL A 106 36.67 -2.64 -35.62
N ASP A 107 36.20 -1.96 -36.67
CA ASP A 107 36.76 -0.67 -37.08
C ASP A 107 36.60 0.36 -35.95
N GLU A 108 37.71 1.01 -35.55
CA GLU A 108 37.69 1.96 -34.43
C GLU A 108 36.81 3.18 -34.75
N GLY A 109 36.72 3.58 -36.03
CA GLY A 109 35.80 4.62 -36.50
C GLY A 109 34.33 4.26 -36.27
N PHE A 110 33.97 3.03 -36.63
CA PHE A 110 32.66 2.44 -36.36
C PHE A 110 32.36 2.38 -34.86
N LEU A 111 33.30 1.87 -34.06
CA LEU A 111 33.18 1.81 -32.60
C LEU A 111 32.92 3.19 -31.99
N MET A 112 33.73 4.19 -32.35
CA MET A 112 33.61 5.56 -31.85
C MET A 112 32.25 6.18 -32.20
N TYR A 113 31.79 6.00 -33.44
CA TYR A 113 30.47 6.47 -33.86
C TYR A 113 29.35 5.84 -33.03
N HIS A 114 29.36 4.51 -32.88
CA HIS A 114 28.33 3.77 -32.18
C HIS A 114 28.29 4.08 -30.69
N VAL A 115 29.45 4.10 -30.01
CA VAL A 115 29.54 4.47 -28.59
C VAL A 115 28.99 5.88 -28.38
N ARG A 116 29.39 6.84 -29.22
CA ARG A 116 28.89 8.22 -29.13
C ARG A 116 27.37 8.27 -29.30
N SER A 117 26.83 7.68 -30.37
CA SER A 117 25.40 7.72 -30.64
C SER A 117 24.57 7.02 -29.57
N THR A 118 25.06 5.90 -29.03
CA THR A 118 24.36 5.16 -27.96
C THR A 118 24.37 5.95 -26.67
N VAL A 119 25.50 6.55 -26.28
CA VAL A 119 25.55 7.38 -25.08
C VAL A 119 24.70 8.64 -25.23
N ASP A 120 24.74 9.32 -26.38
CA ASP A 120 23.89 10.50 -26.65
C ASP A 120 22.39 10.18 -26.55
N LEU A 121 21.98 8.99 -27.01
CA LEU A 121 20.59 8.56 -27.01
C LEU A 121 20.10 8.14 -25.61
N PHE A 122 20.92 7.42 -24.85
CA PHE A 122 20.49 6.75 -23.62
C PHE A 122 20.90 7.48 -22.34
N LEU A 123 22.02 8.21 -22.32
CA LEU A 123 22.51 8.81 -21.07
C LEU A 123 21.61 9.95 -20.54
N PRO A 124 21.12 10.90 -21.37
CA PRO A 124 20.23 11.94 -20.86
C PRO A 124 18.95 11.41 -20.19
N PRO A 125 18.16 10.50 -20.79
CA PRO A 125 16.99 9.95 -20.11
C PRO A 125 17.39 9.08 -18.90
N LEU A 126 18.52 8.37 -18.95
CA LEU A 126 19.00 7.58 -17.82
C LEU A 126 19.35 8.46 -16.60
N ASP A 127 20.01 9.60 -16.82
CA ASP A 127 20.31 10.58 -15.77
C ASP A 127 19.02 11.11 -15.11
N GLU A 128 17.97 11.34 -15.90
CA GLU A 128 16.64 11.73 -15.38
C GLU A 128 16.05 10.63 -14.50
N TYR A 129 16.01 9.38 -14.97
CA TYR A 129 15.46 8.25 -14.21
C TYR A 129 16.26 7.97 -12.92
N PHE A 130 17.59 8.03 -12.97
CA PHE A 130 18.44 7.91 -11.79
C PHE A 130 18.14 9.02 -10.78
N SER A 131 18.03 10.27 -11.25
CA SER A 131 17.71 11.40 -10.38
C SER A 131 16.35 11.24 -9.70
N GLU A 132 15.32 10.86 -10.45
CA GLU A 132 13.97 10.66 -9.92
C GLU A 132 13.88 9.53 -8.90
N ALA A 133 14.50 8.38 -9.17
CA ALA A 133 14.57 7.27 -8.23
C ALA A 133 15.31 7.68 -6.93
N ILE A 134 16.44 8.39 -7.06
CA ILE A 134 17.24 8.86 -5.91
C ILE A 134 16.44 9.88 -5.07
N LYS A 135 15.73 10.83 -5.68
CA LYS A 135 14.89 11.80 -4.95
C LYS A 135 13.81 11.12 -4.11
N LYS A 136 13.32 9.96 -4.55
CA LYS A 136 12.24 9.20 -3.91
C LYS A 136 12.74 8.19 -2.87
N LEU A 137 14.06 8.00 -2.70
CA LEU A 137 14.66 7.16 -1.65
C LEU A 137 14.16 7.46 -0.23
N LYS A 138 13.80 8.72 0.04
CA LYS A 138 13.22 9.14 1.33
C LYS A 138 11.96 8.35 1.72
N VAL A 139 11.23 7.81 0.74
CA VAL A 139 10.05 6.96 0.97
C VAL A 139 10.44 5.69 1.71
N LEU A 140 11.58 5.07 1.37
CA LEU A 140 12.07 3.88 2.07
C LEU A 140 12.45 4.18 3.53
N VAL A 141 12.89 5.40 3.84
CA VAL A 141 13.13 5.84 5.23
C VAL A 141 11.82 5.93 6.01
N LYS A 142 10.78 6.53 5.40
CA LYS A 142 9.43 6.56 6.00
C LYS A 142 8.90 5.15 6.20
N ALA A 143 9.05 4.29 5.19
CA ALA A 143 8.58 2.91 5.22
C ALA A 143 9.25 2.09 6.31
N GLN A 144 10.58 2.20 6.43
CA GLN A 144 11.31 1.52 7.49
C GLN A 144 10.83 1.97 8.89
N ARG A 145 10.58 3.27 9.08
CA ARG A 145 10.12 3.80 10.38
C ARG A 145 8.70 3.34 10.72
N LEU A 146 7.79 3.38 9.75
CA LEU A 146 6.38 3.04 9.98
C LEU A 146 6.18 1.52 10.11
N LEU A 147 6.81 0.75 9.23
CA LEU A 147 6.60 -0.71 9.13
C LEU A 147 7.59 -1.51 9.98
N LYS A 148 8.66 -0.89 10.47
CA LYS A 148 9.74 -1.54 11.25
C LYS A 148 10.28 -2.82 10.60
N SER A 149 10.26 -2.87 9.27
CA SER A 149 10.69 -4.04 8.49
C SER A 149 12.20 -4.05 8.30
N GLU A 150 12.82 -5.15 8.72
CA GLU A 150 14.24 -5.43 8.48
C GLU A 150 14.53 -5.61 6.98
N LYS A 151 13.59 -6.19 6.23
CA LYS A 151 13.71 -6.34 4.77
C LYS A 151 13.73 -5.00 4.06
N ILE A 152 12.86 -4.05 4.46
CA ILE A 152 12.89 -2.68 3.94
C ILE A 152 14.19 -1.98 4.31
N ARG A 153 14.72 -2.20 5.52
CA ARG A 153 16.03 -1.64 5.92
C ARG A 153 17.14 -2.12 4.99
N ARG A 154 17.24 -3.44 4.75
CA ARG A 154 18.25 -4.03 3.85
C ARG A 154 18.09 -3.52 2.43
N PHE A 155 16.86 -3.58 1.91
CA PHE A 155 16.58 -3.09 0.56
C PHE A 155 16.94 -1.60 0.40
N LYS A 156 16.63 -0.77 1.39
CA LYS A 156 17.05 0.64 1.42
C LYS A 156 18.58 0.78 1.33
N GLU A 157 19.34 0.01 2.10
CA GLU A 157 20.81 0.01 2.05
C GLU A 157 21.33 -0.42 0.68
N GLU A 158 20.70 -1.41 0.07
CA GLU A 158 21.02 -1.85 -1.29
C GLU A 158 20.74 -0.77 -2.34
N VAL A 159 19.61 -0.05 -2.26
CA VAL A 159 19.34 1.05 -3.20
C VAL A 159 20.28 2.24 -2.98
N TYR A 160 20.72 2.52 -1.75
CA TYR A 160 21.76 3.53 -1.51
C TYR A 160 23.08 3.14 -2.15
N LEU A 161 23.48 1.88 -2.06
CA LEU A 161 24.65 1.36 -2.76
C LEU A 161 24.45 1.48 -4.29
N GLN A 162 23.29 1.08 -4.79
CA GLN A 162 22.94 1.19 -6.21
C GLN A 162 23.02 2.63 -6.74
N ALA A 163 22.62 3.63 -5.93
CA ALA A 163 22.74 5.03 -6.30
C ALA A 163 24.21 5.45 -6.53
N THR A 164 25.14 4.94 -5.72
CA THR A 164 26.58 5.18 -5.94
C THR A 164 27.11 4.44 -7.18
N GLU A 165 26.61 3.24 -7.44
CA GLU A 165 26.92 2.45 -8.64
C GLU A 165 26.44 3.17 -9.91
N TRP A 166 25.27 3.81 -9.89
CA TRP A 166 24.75 4.61 -11.00
C TRP A 166 25.61 5.85 -11.29
N VAL A 167 26.07 6.55 -10.26
CA VAL A 167 27.03 7.65 -10.42
C VAL A 167 28.33 7.14 -11.05
N ARG A 168 28.82 5.96 -10.61
CA ARG A 168 30.00 5.35 -11.22
C ARG A 168 29.77 4.97 -12.68
N ALA A 169 28.66 4.33 -13.01
CA ALA A 169 28.29 3.99 -14.38
C ALA A 169 28.28 5.24 -15.28
N ARG A 170 27.70 6.34 -14.80
CA ARG A 170 27.70 7.63 -15.49
C ARG A 170 29.11 8.13 -15.80
N TRP A 171 30.02 8.09 -14.84
CA TRP A 171 31.42 8.50 -15.07
C TRP A 171 32.13 7.64 -16.11
N ILE A 172 31.93 6.32 -16.06
CA ILE A 172 32.47 5.37 -17.04
C ILE A 172 31.96 5.71 -18.45
N LEU A 173 30.65 5.95 -18.58
CA LEU A 173 30.01 6.28 -19.85
C LEU A 173 30.48 7.63 -20.41
N LEU A 174 30.64 8.65 -19.56
CA LEU A 174 31.15 9.97 -19.95
C LEU A 174 32.61 9.91 -20.39
N ASP A 175 33.46 9.13 -19.72
CA ASP A 175 34.85 8.93 -20.14
C ASP A 175 34.92 8.27 -21.53
N ALA A 176 34.14 7.20 -21.73
CA ALA A 176 34.02 6.53 -23.03
C ALA A 176 33.53 7.49 -24.12
N TYR A 177 32.53 8.32 -23.81
CA TYR A 177 31.99 9.33 -24.71
C TYR A 177 33.00 10.40 -25.10
N VAL A 178 33.74 10.94 -24.14
CA VAL A 178 34.77 11.96 -24.40
C VAL A 178 35.88 11.38 -25.26
N LYS A 179 36.32 10.16 -24.98
CA LYS A 179 37.31 9.45 -25.82
C LYS A 179 36.80 9.21 -27.23
N ALA A 180 35.54 8.77 -27.39
CA ALA A 180 34.93 8.54 -28.69
C ALA A 180 34.81 9.85 -29.50
N SER A 181 34.35 10.92 -28.84
CA SER A 181 34.18 12.24 -29.46
C SER A 181 35.51 12.90 -29.81
N GLY A 182 36.55 12.63 -29.02
CA GLY A 182 37.92 13.08 -29.26
C GLY A 182 38.68 12.26 -30.30
N GLY A 183 38.10 11.18 -30.84
CA GLY A 183 38.76 10.33 -31.84
C GLY A 183 39.84 9.41 -31.27
N VAL A 184 39.80 9.11 -29.97
CA VAL A 184 40.88 8.39 -29.26
C VAL A 184 40.40 7.14 -28.51
N LEU A 185 39.12 6.76 -28.64
CA LEU A 185 38.62 5.54 -28.00
C LEU A 185 39.13 4.31 -28.74
N LYS A 186 39.93 3.50 -28.05
CA LYS A 186 40.42 2.21 -28.55
C LYS A 186 39.49 1.07 -28.14
N LEU A 187 39.57 -0.04 -28.89
CA LEU A 187 38.83 -1.26 -28.57
C LEU A 187 39.12 -1.73 -27.13
N GLU A 188 40.37 -1.80 -26.70
CA GLU A 188 40.76 -2.22 -25.35
C GLU A 188 40.11 -1.37 -24.24
N ASP A 189 40.07 -0.05 -24.43
CA ASP A 189 39.43 0.88 -23.49
C ASP A 189 37.92 0.65 -23.42
N PHE A 190 37.29 0.42 -24.57
CA PHE A 190 35.88 0.08 -24.65
C PHE A 190 35.57 -1.26 -23.98
N MET A 191 36.42 -2.28 -24.16
CA MET A 191 36.26 -3.58 -23.52
C MET A 191 36.31 -3.46 -21.98
N ARG A 192 37.20 -2.62 -21.44
CA ARG A 192 37.22 -2.31 -20.00
C ARG A 192 35.93 -1.64 -19.55
N VAL A 193 35.42 -0.67 -20.30
CA VAL A 193 34.14 0.01 -20.03
C VAL A 193 33.00 -1.00 -19.94
N ILE A 194 32.88 -1.90 -20.93
CA ILE A 194 31.85 -2.94 -20.95
C ILE A 194 31.95 -3.88 -19.74
N GLN A 195 33.16 -4.31 -19.38
CA GLN A 195 33.38 -5.17 -18.22
C GLN A 195 32.98 -4.50 -16.90
N GLU A 196 33.32 -3.23 -16.72
CA GLU A 196 32.90 -2.48 -15.54
C GLU A 196 31.37 -2.30 -15.49
N LEU A 197 30.75 -1.93 -16.62
CA LEU A 197 29.29 -1.79 -16.71
C LEU A 197 28.57 -3.11 -16.48
N ARG A 198 29.12 -4.23 -16.96
CA ARG A 198 28.58 -5.57 -16.72
C ARG A 198 28.44 -5.87 -15.23
N SER A 199 29.48 -5.59 -14.44
CA SER A 199 29.45 -5.84 -12.99
C SER A 199 28.33 -5.03 -12.31
N LEU A 200 28.17 -3.77 -12.72
CA LEU A 200 27.11 -2.89 -12.20
C LEU A 200 25.71 -3.34 -12.65
N ALA A 201 25.57 -3.75 -13.91
CA ALA A 201 24.31 -4.25 -14.49
C ALA A 201 23.86 -5.56 -13.84
N GLY A 202 24.79 -6.51 -13.64
CA GLY A 202 24.53 -7.75 -12.92
C GLY A 202 24.10 -7.51 -11.47
N GLY A 203 24.75 -6.56 -10.77
CA GLY A 203 24.36 -6.13 -9.44
C GLY A 203 22.94 -5.54 -9.40
N ALA A 204 22.63 -4.64 -10.32
CA ALA A 204 21.30 -4.03 -10.43
C ALA A 204 20.19 -5.06 -10.67
N PHE A 205 20.43 -6.02 -11.58
CA PHE A 205 19.46 -7.09 -11.86
C PHE A 205 19.27 -8.05 -10.69
N ALA A 206 20.36 -8.43 -10.00
CA ALA A 206 20.29 -9.32 -8.84
C ALA A 206 19.45 -8.68 -7.71
N ARG A 207 19.66 -7.38 -7.44
CA ARG A 207 18.87 -6.62 -6.46
C ARG A 207 17.40 -6.53 -6.86
N LEU A 208 17.11 -6.22 -8.13
CA LEU A 208 15.75 -6.21 -8.66
C LEU A 208 15.05 -7.55 -8.45
N SER A 209 15.72 -8.65 -8.77
CA SER A 209 15.19 -10.01 -8.59
C SER A 209 14.90 -10.33 -7.12
N ALA A 210 15.72 -9.82 -6.19
CA ALA A 210 15.54 -10.03 -4.75
C ALA A 210 14.32 -9.29 -4.14
N ILE A 211 13.81 -8.25 -4.80
CA ILE A 211 12.57 -7.55 -4.38
C ILE A 211 11.37 -8.51 -4.46
N SER A 212 11.43 -9.46 -5.37
CA SER A 212 10.34 -10.38 -5.64
C SER A 212 10.66 -11.77 -5.07
N LYS A 213 9.76 -12.34 -4.25
CA LYS A 213 9.73 -13.81 -4.04
C LYS A 213 9.24 -14.55 -5.29
N LEU A 214 8.93 -13.80 -6.34
CA LEU A 214 8.42 -14.30 -7.58
C LEU A 214 9.59 -15.00 -8.27
N ASP A 215 9.34 -16.22 -8.68
CA ASP A 215 10.31 -17.12 -9.28
C ASP A 215 11.11 -16.39 -10.36
N ALA A 216 12.35 -16.00 -10.04
CA ALA A 216 13.22 -15.21 -10.92
C ALA A 216 13.45 -15.91 -12.27
N SER A 217 13.25 -17.23 -12.33
CA SER A 217 13.28 -18.02 -13.56
C SER A 217 12.12 -17.72 -14.53
N LYS A 218 11.05 -17.07 -14.06
CA LYS A 218 9.90 -16.66 -14.88
C LYS A 218 10.06 -15.28 -15.52
N TYR A 219 11.01 -14.47 -15.05
CA TYR A 219 11.22 -13.13 -15.56
C TYR A 219 12.42 -13.12 -16.50
N LEU A 220 12.16 -12.92 -17.78
CA LEU A 220 13.23 -12.62 -18.72
C LEU A 220 13.87 -11.29 -18.29
N VAL A 221 15.20 -11.18 -18.43
CA VAL A 221 15.96 -9.94 -18.23
C VAL A 221 15.37 -8.76 -19.03
N MET A 222 14.63 -9.07 -20.11
CA MET A 222 13.94 -8.13 -20.98
C MET A 222 12.50 -7.76 -20.58
N SER A 223 11.98 -8.23 -19.44
CA SER A 223 10.62 -7.85 -18.98
C SER A 223 10.54 -7.48 -17.48
N PRO A 224 11.46 -6.63 -16.96
CA PRO A 224 11.38 -6.11 -15.59
C PRO A 224 10.08 -5.34 -15.30
N GLU A 225 9.36 -4.87 -16.33
CA GLU A 225 8.07 -4.19 -16.22
C GLU A 225 6.97 -5.10 -15.64
N LEU A 226 7.06 -6.42 -15.81
CA LEU A 226 6.12 -7.36 -15.18
C LEU A 226 6.24 -7.36 -13.64
N ILE A 227 7.46 -7.14 -13.13
CA ILE A 227 7.72 -7.00 -11.69
C ILE A 227 7.09 -5.68 -11.17
N VAL A 228 7.09 -4.63 -12.01
CA VAL A 228 6.43 -3.35 -11.67
C VAL A 228 4.94 -3.58 -11.46
N GLU A 229 4.25 -4.21 -12.41
CA GLU A 229 2.79 -4.39 -12.33
C GLU A 229 2.38 -5.17 -11.09
N GLU A 230 3.13 -6.21 -10.74
CA GLU A 230 2.83 -7.05 -9.59
C GLU A 230 3.10 -6.34 -8.25
N VAL A 231 4.28 -5.73 -8.09
CA VAL A 231 4.63 -5.02 -6.85
C VAL A 231 3.79 -3.74 -6.69
N ARG A 232 3.52 -3.02 -7.77
CA ARG A 232 2.61 -1.86 -7.79
C ARG A 232 1.20 -2.31 -7.41
N GLY A 233 0.68 -3.37 -8.05
CA GLY A 233 -0.65 -3.88 -7.78
C GLY A 233 -0.82 -4.32 -6.32
N LEU A 234 0.20 -4.93 -5.73
CA LEU A 234 0.20 -5.26 -4.30
C LEU A 234 0.22 -4.01 -3.42
N ALA A 235 1.06 -3.02 -3.72
CA ALA A 235 1.13 -1.77 -2.98
C ALA A 235 -0.17 -0.94 -3.06
N GLU A 236 -0.81 -0.86 -4.23
CA GLU A 236 -2.09 -0.19 -4.42
C GLU A 236 -3.21 -0.88 -3.63
N LYS A 237 -3.28 -2.21 -3.69
CA LYS A 237 -4.20 -3.02 -2.89
C LYS A 237 -4.02 -2.77 -1.39
N MET A 238 -2.78 -2.64 -0.92
CA MET A 238 -2.53 -2.27 0.48
C MET A 238 -3.03 -0.88 0.83
N ALA A 239 -2.82 0.10 -0.06
CA ALA A 239 -3.31 1.45 0.16
C ALA A 239 -4.84 1.49 0.25
N VAL A 240 -5.53 0.70 -0.58
CA VAL A 240 -6.99 0.55 -0.56
C VAL A 240 -7.47 -0.06 0.75
N ILE A 241 -6.84 -1.13 1.24
CA ILE A 241 -7.21 -1.73 2.54
C ILE A 241 -7.17 -0.69 3.67
N PHE A 242 -6.07 0.07 3.76
CA PHE A 242 -5.94 1.09 4.81
C PHE A 242 -6.91 2.27 4.64
N GLU A 243 -7.22 2.68 3.40
CA GLU A 243 -8.24 3.69 3.14
C GLU A 243 -9.64 3.20 3.52
N ASN A 244 -9.95 1.95 3.20
CA ASN A 244 -11.22 1.33 3.50
C ASN A 244 -11.46 1.26 5.01
N GLU A 245 -10.42 0.98 5.80
CA GLU A 245 -10.52 0.99 7.25
C GLU A 245 -10.78 2.39 7.84
N GLU A 246 -10.16 3.42 7.29
CA GLU A 246 -10.48 4.81 7.66
C GLU A 246 -11.95 5.12 7.37
N LYS A 247 -12.48 4.71 6.21
CA LYS A 247 -13.90 4.88 5.86
C LYS A 247 -14.81 4.11 6.80
N ILE A 248 -14.50 2.84 7.09
CA ILE A 248 -15.28 1.99 8.00
C ILE A 248 -15.35 2.65 9.38
N TYR A 249 -14.22 3.11 9.90
CA TYR A 249 -14.14 3.79 11.18
C TYR A 249 -15.08 5.01 11.25
N PHE A 250 -15.02 5.90 10.25
CA PHE A 250 -15.86 7.10 10.24
C PHE A 250 -17.34 6.79 10.03
N ALA A 251 -17.68 5.86 9.14
CA ALA A 251 -19.07 5.47 8.91
C ALA A 251 -19.68 4.82 10.16
N LEU A 252 -18.94 3.99 10.90
CA LEU A 252 -19.40 3.43 12.17
C LEU A 252 -19.63 4.50 13.24
N LEU A 253 -18.77 5.51 13.32
CA LEU A 253 -18.99 6.66 14.20
C LEU A 253 -20.25 7.43 13.81
N ASP A 254 -20.49 7.60 12.51
CA ASP A 254 -21.66 8.31 11.99
C ASP A 254 -22.96 7.55 12.24
N VAL A 255 -22.98 6.21 12.11
CA VAL A 255 -24.10 5.35 12.52
C VAL A 255 -24.51 5.64 13.95
N LEU A 256 -23.54 5.62 14.87
CA LEU A 256 -23.80 5.86 16.28
C LEU A 256 -24.28 7.31 16.48
N ARG A 257 -23.62 8.28 15.86
CA ARG A 257 -23.98 9.70 15.94
C ARG A 257 -25.41 9.96 15.49
N TYR A 258 -25.85 9.41 14.36
CA TYR A 258 -27.21 9.61 13.85
C TYR A 258 -28.26 9.08 14.83
N VAL A 259 -28.10 7.85 15.32
CA VAL A 259 -29.05 7.25 16.27
C VAL A 259 -29.05 8.04 17.58
N MET A 260 -27.88 8.47 18.07
CA MET A 260 -27.79 9.27 19.29
C MET A 260 -28.46 10.64 19.13
N MET A 261 -28.14 11.38 18.07
CA MET A 261 -28.75 12.69 17.81
C MET A 261 -30.28 12.63 17.73
N ALA A 262 -30.86 11.55 17.19
CA ALA A 262 -32.31 11.39 17.17
C ALA A 262 -32.93 11.18 18.55
N LEU A 263 -32.21 10.56 19.48
CA LEU A 263 -32.71 10.27 20.82
C LEU A 263 -32.48 11.43 21.80
N TRP A 264 -31.37 12.15 21.70
CA TRP A 264 -31.00 13.17 22.69
C TRP A 264 -30.71 14.57 22.13
N GLY A 265 -30.73 14.75 20.81
CA GLY A 265 -30.34 16.01 20.17
C GLY A 265 -28.82 16.23 20.14
N ASP A 266 -28.42 17.42 19.71
CA ASP A 266 -27.02 17.78 19.40
C ASP A 266 -26.15 18.11 20.62
N GLU A 267 -26.75 18.25 21.81
CA GLU A 267 -26.09 18.87 22.97
C GLU A 267 -25.20 17.92 23.79
N ARG A 268 -25.24 16.60 23.56
CA ARG A 268 -24.42 15.61 24.32
C ARG A 268 -23.32 14.98 23.48
N LYS A 269 -22.17 15.63 23.42
CA LYS A 269 -20.97 15.09 22.74
C LYS A 269 -20.15 14.14 23.62
N GLU A 270 -20.16 14.32 24.96
CA GLU A 270 -19.30 13.53 25.86
C GLU A 270 -19.82 12.11 26.16
N ASP A 271 -21.11 11.81 25.96
CA ASP A 271 -21.69 10.51 26.35
C ASP A 271 -21.27 9.34 25.43
N LEU A 272 -20.94 9.62 24.16
CA LEU A 272 -20.63 8.61 23.14
C LEU A 272 -19.43 7.73 23.51
N VAL A 273 -18.35 8.37 23.94
CA VAL A 273 -17.09 7.74 24.30
C VAL A 273 -17.28 6.89 25.56
N SER A 274 -18.04 7.40 26.53
CA SER A 274 -18.37 6.70 27.76
C SER A 274 -19.30 5.49 27.55
N VAL A 275 -20.23 5.54 26.60
CA VAL A 275 -21.06 4.38 26.19
C VAL A 275 -20.20 3.28 25.58
N VAL A 276 -19.30 3.64 24.67
CA VAL A 276 -18.36 2.70 24.04
C VAL A 276 -17.44 2.06 25.08
N ARG A 277 -16.91 2.86 26.03
CA ARG A 277 -16.09 2.40 27.16
C ARG A 277 -16.87 1.58 28.20
N GLY A 278 -18.20 1.63 28.15
CA GLY A 278 -19.08 0.94 29.09
C GLY A 278 -19.18 1.59 30.46
N GLU A 279 -18.85 2.87 30.53
CA GLU A 279 -19.03 3.72 31.71
C GLU A 279 -20.51 4.12 31.89
N VAL A 280 -21.29 4.11 30.79
CA VAL A 280 -22.74 4.41 30.78
C VAL A 280 -23.54 3.15 30.47
N ASN A 281 -24.60 2.91 31.25
CA ASN A 281 -25.52 1.81 31.00
C ASN A 281 -26.39 2.13 29.78
N VAL A 282 -26.40 1.26 28.76
CA VAL A 282 -27.26 1.34 27.58
C VAL A 282 -28.74 1.54 27.93
N ASP A 283 -29.19 1.04 29.08
CA ASP A 283 -30.57 1.22 29.55
C ASP A 283 -30.90 2.66 29.93
N SER A 284 -29.92 3.40 30.42
CA SER A 284 -30.06 4.84 30.71
C SER A 284 -30.05 5.70 29.45
N LEU A 285 -29.77 5.08 28.30
CA LEU A 285 -29.65 5.80 27.05
C LEU A 285 -31.00 6.03 26.33
N VAL A 286 -32.02 5.26 26.63
CA VAL A 286 -33.29 5.40 25.93
C VAL A 286 -34.12 6.50 26.61
N PRO A 287 -34.39 7.64 25.96
CA PRO A 287 -35.14 8.75 26.56
C PRO A 287 -36.59 8.35 26.87
N GLU A 288 -37.22 9.07 27.81
CA GLU A 288 -38.62 8.80 28.18
C GLU A 288 -39.57 9.08 27.02
N GLU A 289 -39.28 10.13 26.24
CA GLU A 289 -40.00 10.55 25.04
C GLU A 289 -39.08 10.47 23.81
N VAL A 290 -39.65 10.08 22.66
CA VAL A 290 -38.91 9.92 21.39
C VAL A 290 -39.62 10.68 20.29
N ASN A 291 -38.89 11.51 19.54
CA ASN A 291 -39.39 12.10 18.30
C ASN A 291 -39.30 11.06 17.18
N PHE A 292 -40.45 10.51 16.79
CA PHE A 292 -40.53 9.41 15.82
C PHE A 292 -40.03 9.79 14.41
N ASP A 293 -40.28 11.01 13.96
CA ASP A 293 -39.83 11.46 12.63
C ASP A 293 -38.29 11.58 12.58
N LYS A 294 -37.69 12.17 13.63
CA LYS A 294 -36.23 12.24 13.78
C LYS A 294 -35.61 10.85 13.89
N LEU A 295 -36.24 9.95 14.66
CA LEU A 295 -35.78 8.56 14.79
C LEU A 295 -35.85 7.83 13.45
N LEU A 296 -36.94 7.94 12.70
CA LEU A 296 -37.07 7.30 11.39
C LEU A 296 -35.99 7.81 10.42
N PHE A 297 -35.77 9.12 10.38
CA PHE A 297 -34.71 9.72 9.57
C PHE A 297 -33.32 9.19 9.98
N ALA A 298 -32.99 9.21 11.28
CA ALA A 298 -31.70 8.75 11.76
C ALA A 298 -31.45 7.26 11.53
N VAL A 299 -32.46 6.41 11.73
CA VAL A 299 -32.37 4.98 11.42
C VAL A 299 -32.12 4.76 9.93
N ASN A 300 -32.76 5.53 9.06
CA ASN A 300 -32.49 5.46 7.62
C ASN A 300 -31.05 5.85 7.29
N MET A 301 -30.55 6.96 7.86
CA MET A 301 -29.17 7.39 7.64
C MET A 301 -28.16 6.38 8.18
N ALA A 302 -28.36 5.88 9.40
CA ALA A 302 -27.55 4.82 9.98
C ALA A 302 -27.51 3.56 9.12
N ARG A 303 -28.64 3.16 8.52
CA ARG A 303 -28.67 2.02 7.60
C ARG A 303 -27.86 2.28 6.32
N LEU A 304 -27.91 3.49 5.76
CA LEU A 304 -27.10 3.85 4.59
C LEU A 304 -25.60 3.80 4.90
N GLU A 305 -25.18 4.32 6.05
CA GLU A 305 -23.78 4.24 6.48
C GLU A 305 -23.33 2.78 6.71
N LEU A 306 -24.17 1.94 7.34
CA LEU A 306 -23.85 0.52 7.49
C LEU A 306 -23.79 -0.20 6.14
N GLU A 307 -24.61 0.19 5.17
CA GLU A 307 -24.52 -0.39 3.83
C GLU A 307 -23.18 -0.05 3.17
N GLN A 308 -22.70 1.20 3.30
CA GLN A 308 -21.36 1.59 2.84
C GLN A 308 -20.26 0.82 3.56
N VAL A 309 -20.36 0.63 4.88
CA VAL A 309 -19.42 -0.20 5.65
C VAL A 309 -19.42 -1.64 5.13
N ARG A 310 -20.60 -2.20 4.83
CA ARG A 310 -20.73 -3.57 4.31
C ARG A 310 -20.04 -3.72 2.95
N GLU A 311 -20.26 -2.79 2.03
CA GLU A 311 -19.61 -2.77 0.71
C GLU A 311 -18.10 -2.64 0.83
N THR A 312 -17.64 -1.71 1.68
CA THR A 312 -16.22 -1.45 1.94
C THR A 312 -15.53 -2.67 2.56
N LEU A 313 -16.19 -3.36 3.50
CA LEU A 313 -15.69 -4.60 4.11
C LEU A 313 -15.62 -5.76 3.10
N ASN A 314 -16.61 -5.90 2.22
CA ASN A 314 -16.58 -6.90 1.14
C ASN A 314 -15.39 -6.69 0.20
N GLU A 315 -15.05 -5.43 -0.08
CA GLU A 315 -13.85 -5.11 -0.85
C GLU A 315 -12.58 -5.48 -0.07
N SER A 316 -12.47 -5.09 1.21
CA SER A 316 -11.33 -5.44 2.06
C SER A 316 -11.12 -6.96 2.18
N GLU A 317 -12.19 -7.73 2.30
CA GLU A 317 -12.15 -9.20 2.35
C GLU A 317 -11.54 -9.80 1.07
N ARG A 318 -11.91 -9.28 -0.10
CA ARG A 318 -11.34 -9.73 -1.40
C ARG A 318 -9.85 -9.43 -1.50
N ILE A 319 -9.37 -8.38 -0.84
CA ILE A 319 -7.97 -7.94 -0.90
C ILE A 319 -7.13 -8.57 0.23
N LEU A 320 -7.76 -9.13 1.27
CA LEU A 320 -7.09 -9.72 2.43
C LEU A 320 -6.01 -10.76 2.10
N PRO A 321 -6.14 -11.63 1.08
CA PRO A 321 -5.05 -12.51 0.66
C PRO A 321 -3.80 -11.75 0.19
N SER A 322 -3.98 -10.61 -0.49
CA SER A 322 -2.86 -9.75 -0.91
C SER A 322 -2.18 -9.08 0.29
N PHE A 323 -2.92 -8.80 1.36
CA PHE A 323 -2.34 -8.35 2.63
C PHE A 323 -1.44 -9.44 3.21
N SER A 324 -1.94 -10.67 3.34
CA SER A 324 -1.14 -11.80 3.82
C SER A 324 0.16 -11.94 3.02
N THR A 325 0.09 -11.88 1.68
CA THR A 325 1.29 -11.87 0.82
C THR A 325 2.23 -10.72 1.16
N MET A 326 1.73 -9.50 1.38
CA MET A 326 2.56 -8.34 1.76
C MET A 326 3.23 -8.53 3.12
N VAL A 327 2.54 -9.11 4.10
CA VAL A 327 3.13 -9.44 5.42
C VAL A 327 4.31 -10.39 5.25
N GLU A 328 4.12 -11.46 4.48
CA GLU A 328 5.17 -12.44 4.21
C GLU A 328 6.31 -11.88 3.35
N LEU A 329 6.01 -10.95 2.45
CA LEU A 329 7.01 -10.32 1.61
C LEU A 329 7.85 -9.36 2.42
N LEU A 330 7.26 -8.52 3.27
CA LEU A 330 7.96 -7.47 4.00
C LEU A 330 8.48 -7.91 5.37
N GLU A 331 8.06 -9.07 5.88
CA GLU A 331 8.48 -9.61 7.18
C GLU A 331 8.34 -8.54 8.28
N SER A 332 7.20 -7.85 8.28
CA SER A 332 6.91 -6.72 9.17
C SER A 332 5.94 -7.17 10.26
N GLU A 333 6.40 -7.12 11.52
CA GLU A 333 5.54 -7.38 12.68
C GLU A 333 4.40 -6.36 12.79
N GLU A 334 4.62 -5.09 12.39
CA GLU A 334 3.55 -4.07 12.39
C GLU A 334 2.47 -4.39 11.34
N LEU A 335 2.85 -4.87 10.15
CA LEU A 335 1.90 -5.34 9.15
C LEU A 335 1.20 -6.62 9.58
N LYS A 336 1.90 -7.51 10.28
CA LYS A 336 1.31 -8.74 10.82
C LYS A 336 0.22 -8.43 11.86
N LYS A 337 0.48 -7.53 12.80
CA LYS A 337 -0.52 -7.04 13.77
C LYS A 337 -1.72 -6.42 13.07
N ALA A 338 -1.47 -5.56 12.08
CA ALA A 338 -2.55 -4.95 11.30
C ALA A 338 -3.37 -6.04 10.58
N TYR A 339 -2.73 -7.02 9.95
CA TYR A 339 -3.40 -8.14 9.31
C TYR A 339 -4.25 -8.97 10.28
N GLU A 340 -3.71 -9.33 11.45
CA GLU A 340 -4.44 -10.04 12.50
C GLU A 340 -5.68 -9.26 12.97
N TYR A 341 -5.55 -7.94 13.10
CA TYR A 341 -6.70 -7.06 13.35
C TYR A 341 -7.77 -7.17 12.26
N TYR A 342 -7.42 -7.12 10.98
CA TYR A 342 -8.41 -7.27 9.90
C TYR A 342 -9.10 -8.63 9.91
N VAL A 343 -8.36 -9.71 10.18
CA VAL A 343 -8.95 -11.06 10.29
C VAL A 343 -9.99 -11.10 11.42
N GLN A 344 -9.64 -10.57 12.59
CA GLN A 344 -10.58 -10.49 13.71
C GLN A 344 -11.80 -9.61 13.41
N MET A 345 -11.59 -8.49 12.72
CA MET A 345 -12.68 -7.60 12.30
C MET A 345 -13.66 -8.29 11.36
N MET A 346 -13.18 -9.13 10.44
CA MET A 346 -14.04 -9.92 9.56
C MET A 346 -14.89 -10.93 10.34
N HIS A 347 -14.32 -11.58 11.36
CA HIS A 347 -15.09 -12.49 12.23
C HIS A 347 -16.15 -11.77 13.06
N LEU A 348 -15.81 -10.62 13.66
CA LEU A 348 -16.78 -9.80 14.40
C LEU A 348 -17.94 -9.36 13.50
N ARG A 349 -17.65 -9.05 12.24
CA ARG A 349 -18.67 -8.70 11.25
C ARG A 349 -19.63 -9.86 11.00
N GLU A 350 -19.12 -11.06 10.72
CA GLU A 350 -19.95 -12.26 10.52
C GLU A 350 -20.90 -12.50 11.71
N GLU A 351 -20.42 -12.23 12.93
CA GLU A 351 -21.18 -12.46 14.14
C GLU A 351 -22.24 -11.38 14.44
N TYR A 352 -21.89 -10.10 14.27
CA TYR A 352 -22.71 -8.97 14.78
C TYR A 352 -23.47 -8.23 13.69
N TRP A 353 -22.98 -8.22 12.45
CA TRP A 353 -23.55 -7.39 11.39
C TRP A 353 -25.01 -7.72 11.05
N PRO A 354 -25.41 -9.00 10.89
CA PRO A 354 -26.80 -9.35 10.64
C PRO A 354 -27.72 -8.86 11.77
N LYS A 355 -27.27 -8.98 13.02
CA LYS A 355 -28.05 -8.58 14.21
C LYS A 355 -28.27 -7.07 14.27
N ILE A 356 -27.23 -6.28 13.96
CA ILE A 356 -27.32 -4.81 13.95
C ILE A 356 -28.26 -4.36 12.82
N TYR A 357 -28.11 -4.95 11.63
CA TYR A 357 -28.91 -4.59 10.46
C TYR A 357 -30.39 -4.94 10.64
N ASP A 358 -30.69 -6.13 11.16
CA ASP A 358 -32.06 -6.56 11.46
C ASP A 358 -32.71 -5.67 12.52
N ALA A 359 -31.97 -5.28 13.56
CA ALA A 359 -32.46 -4.35 14.58
C ALA A 359 -32.83 -2.98 13.99
N LEU A 360 -32.01 -2.43 13.08
CA LEU A 360 -32.33 -1.17 12.42
C LEU A 360 -33.50 -1.29 11.44
N LEU A 361 -33.64 -2.40 10.73
CA LEU A 361 -34.80 -2.68 9.89
C LEU A 361 -36.09 -2.76 10.70
N SER A 362 -36.04 -3.47 11.83
CA SER A 362 -37.13 -3.58 12.80
C SER A 362 -37.55 -2.20 13.32
N LEU A 363 -36.57 -1.41 13.77
CA LEU A 363 -36.77 -0.03 14.23
C LEU A 363 -37.40 0.85 13.14
N GLN A 364 -36.92 0.78 11.91
CA GLN A 364 -37.47 1.55 10.80
C GLN A 364 -38.94 1.19 10.53
N GLY A 365 -39.22 -0.12 10.43
CA GLY A 365 -40.54 -0.63 10.09
C GLY A 365 -41.59 -0.25 11.14
N GLU A 366 -41.27 -0.40 12.42
CA GLU A 366 -42.19 -0.03 13.49
C GLU A 366 -42.30 1.48 13.71
N THR A 367 -41.20 2.24 13.60
CA THR A 367 -41.27 3.70 13.67
C THR A 367 -42.18 4.26 12.58
N ALA A 368 -42.09 3.73 11.35
CA ALA A 368 -42.98 4.11 10.25
C ALA A 368 -44.45 3.72 10.49
N LYS A 369 -44.72 2.56 11.11
CA LYS A 369 -46.07 2.15 11.49
C LYS A 369 -46.66 3.07 12.56
N ILE A 370 -45.87 3.48 13.56
CA ILE A 370 -46.31 4.40 14.63
C ILE A 370 -46.66 5.76 14.04
N ILE A 371 -45.81 6.31 13.17
CA ILE A 371 -46.08 7.58 12.49
C ILE A 371 -47.41 7.49 11.72
N LYS A 372 -47.62 6.44 10.91
CA LYS A 372 -48.86 6.22 10.16
C LYS A 372 -50.11 6.06 11.02
N LYS A 373 -50.00 5.58 12.26
CA LYS A 373 -51.14 5.46 13.19
C LYS A 373 -51.48 6.82 13.86
N ASN A 374 -50.52 7.72 13.93
CA ASN A 374 -50.63 9.00 14.64
C ASN A 374 -50.90 10.20 13.70
N SER A 375 -50.66 10.03 12.40
CA SER A 375 -51.10 10.90 11.31
C SER A 375 -52.49 10.53 10.83
#